data_AF-F6D3U2-F1
#
_entry.id   AF-F6D3U2-F1
#
_cell.length_a   1.000
_cell.length_b   1.000
_cell.length_c   1.000
_cell.angle_alpha   90.00
_cell.angle_beta   90.00
_cell.angle_gamma   90.00
#
_symmetry.space_group_name_H-M   'P 1'
#
loop_
_entity.id
_entity.type
_entity.pdbx_description
1 polymer ?
#
loop_
_entity_poly.entity_id
_entity_poly.type
_entity_poly.pdbx_seq_one_letter_code
_entity_poly.pdbx_strand_id
1 'polypeptide(L)' 'MIYNIFISYETLSGRNYAEHLKKALEKSKNPEFKVFLASEDIMEGEWKKKIDRSIEESNFFYCYINYIN' A
#
# COMPACT_ATOMS: atom_id res chain seq x y z
N MET A 1 0.33 15.04 4.26
CA MET A 1 -0.07 13.68 3.87
C MET A 1 0.46 13.38 2.48
N ILE A 2 1.42 12.46 2.39
CA ILE A 2 1.92 11.97 1.11
C ILE A 2 0.99 10.85 0.59
N TYR A 3 0.46 10.02 1.50
CA TYR A 3 -0.44 8.91 1.20
C TYR A 3 -1.70 9.01 2.07
N ASN A 4 -2.83 8.56 1.54
CA ASN A 4 -4.12 8.47 2.23
C ASN A 4 -4.56 7.03 2.45
N ILE A 5 -4.03 6.08 1.68
CA ILE A 5 -4.38 4.67 1.70
C ILE A 5 -3.09 3.86 1.89
N PHE A 6 -3.04 3.02 2.91
CA PHE A 6 -1.98 2.03 3.10
C PHE A 6 -2.47 0.64 2.69
N ILE A 7 -1.72 -0.05 1.83
CA ILE A 7 -2.02 -1.45 1.46
C ILE A 7 -1.03 -2.39 2.15
N SER A 8 -1.54 -3.19 3.08
CA SER A 8 -0.84 -4.33 3.70
C SER A 8 -1.17 -5.62 2.93
N TYR A 9 -0.16 -6.44 2.64
CA TYR A 9 -0.32 -7.70 1.92
C TYR A 9 0.82 -8.66 2.25
N GLU A 10 0.53 -9.97 2.15
CA GLU A 10 1.56 -11.01 2.14
C GLU A 10 2.28 -10.99 0.78
N THR A 11 3.62 -11.05 0.80
CA THR A 11 4.44 -10.73 -0.38
C THR A 11 4.35 -11.78 -1.49
N LEU A 12 4.28 -13.06 -1.16
CA LEU A 12 4.32 -14.15 -2.15
C LEU A 12 3.01 -14.23 -2.95
N SER A 13 1.90 -14.00 -2.29
CA SER A 13 0.58 -14.32 -2.83
C SER A 13 -0.35 -13.10 -2.95
N GLY A 14 -0.08 -12.04 -2.20
CA GLY A 14 -0.87 -10.81 -2.21
C GLY A 14 -0.32 -9.67 -3.07
N ARG A 15 0.94 -9.75 -3.52
CA ARG A 15 1.59 -8.66 -4.25
C ARG A 15 0.85 -8.23 -5.51
N ASN A 16 0.53 -9.18 -6.40
CA ASN A 16 -0.17 -8.88 -7.64
C ASN A 16 -1.54 -8.23 -7.39
N TYR A 17 -2.25 -8.66 -6.35
CA TYR A 17 -3.52 -8.06 -5.98
C TYR A 17 -3.33 -6.62 -5.50
N ALA A 18 -2.36 -6.37 -4.63
CA ALA A 18 -2.05 -5.05 -4.10
C ALA A 18 -1.64 -4.06 -5.20
N GLU A 19 -0.82 -4.49 -6.16
CA GLU A 19 -0.43 -3.69 -7.34
C GLU A 19 -1.64 -3.37 -8.23
N HIS A 20 -2.54 -4.34 -8.47
CA HIS A 20 -3.77 -4.10 -9.23
C HIS A 20 -4.74 -3.15 -8.52
N LEU A 21 -4.87 -3.28 -7.19
CA LEU A 21 -5.70 -2.40 -6.39
C LEU A 21 -5.20 -0.95 -6.44
N LYS A 22 -3.89 -0.73 -6.28
CA LYS A 22 -3.28 0.60 -6.44
C LYS A 22 -3.62 1.21 -7.81
N LYS A 23 -3.39 0.45 -8.89
CA LYS A 23 -3.72 0.89 -10.26
C LYS A 23 -5.20 1.23 -10.44
N ALA A 24 -6.10 0.45 -9.83
CA ALA A 24 -7.54 0.70 -9.90
C ALA A 24 -7.93 1.98 -9.15
N LEU A 25 -7.37 2.21 -7.96
CA LEU A 25 -7.60 3.40 -7.15
C LEU A 25 -7.09 4.66 -7.86
N GLU A 26 -5.89 4.62 -8.42
CA GLU A 26 -5.31 5.75 -9.15
C GLU A 26 -6.05 6.08 -10.45
N LYS A 27 -6.62 5.07 -11.12
CA LYS A 27 -7.48 5.26 -12.30
C LYS A 27 -8.75 6.08 -12.03
N SER A 28 -9.23 6.11 -10.79
CA SER A 28 -10.38 6.93 -10.42
C SER A 28 -10.14 8.44 -10.60
N LYS A 29 -8.87 8.87 -10.73
CA LYS A 29 -8.42 10.27 -10.74
C LYS A 29 -8.90 11.07 -9.52
N ASN A 30 -9.34 10.40 -8.45
CA ASN A 30 -9.63 11.05 -7.19
C ASN A 30 -8.29 11.46 -6.53
N PRO A 31 -8.04 12.78 -6.34
CA PRO A 31 -6.79 13.25 -5.74
C PRO A 31 -6.60 12.78 -4.28
N GLU A 32 -7.66 12.29 -3.63
CA GLU A 32 -7.60 11.71 -2.30
C GLU A 32 -7.08 10.27 -2.28
N PHE A 33 -7.01 9.58 -3.41
CA PHE A 33 -6.55 8.18 -3.47
C PHE A 33 -5.05 8.10 -3.76
N LYS A 34 -4.26 8.63 -2.84
CA LYS A 34 -2.80 8.44 -2.82
C LYS A 34 -2.46 7.18 -2.05
N VAL A 35 -1.91 6.18 -2.72
CA VAL A 35 -1.73 4.83 -2.17
C VAL A 35 -0.26 4.54 -1.88
N PHE A 36 0.03 4.12 -0.65
CA PHE A 36 1.32 3.56 -0.26
C PHE A 36 1.33 2.06 -0.53
N LEU A 37 2.33 1.60 -1.28
CA LEU A 37 2.58 0.19 -1.57
C LEU A 37 4.05 -0.13 -1.33
N ALA A 38 4.32 -1.01 -0.36
CA ALA A 38 5.68 -1.32 0.10
C ALA A 38 6.63 -1.76 -1.03
N SER A 39 6.16 -2.53 -2.02
CA SER A 39 6.99 -2.99 -3.15
C SER A 39 7.47 -1.88 -4.09
N GLU A 40 6.86 -0.69 -4.04
CA GLU A 40 7.19 0.42 -4.93
C GLU A 40 7.77 1.62 -4.15
N ASP A 41 7.27 1.87 -2.94
CA ASP A 41 7.57 3.10 -2.18
C ASP A 41 8.75 2.95 -1.19
N ILE A 42 9.20 1.71 -0.94
CA ILE A 42 10.36 1.43 -0.09
C ILE A 42 11.61 1.23 -0.94
N MET A 43 12.62 2.09 -0.74
CA MET A 43 13.98 1.87 -1.21
C MET A 43 14.81 1.25 -0.09
N GLU A 44 15.82 0.44 -0.43
CA GLU A 44 16.66 -0.28 0.54
C GLU A 44 17.19 0.63 1.67
N GLY A 45 17.18 0.12 2.91
CA GLY A 45 17.82 0.74 4.08
C GLY A 45 16.90 1.48 5.07
N GLU A 46 15.77 2.06 4.64
CA GLU A 46 14.89 2.87 5.53
C GLU A 46 13.44 2.36 5.62
N TRP A 47 13.21 1.07 5.36
CA TRP A 47 11.86 0.48 5.25
C TRP A 47 10.98 0.72 6.49
N LYS A 48 11.52 0.54 7.70
CA LYS A 48 10.73 0.62 8.94
C LYS A 48 10.16 2.02 9.17
N LYS A 49 10.99 3.06 9.10
CA LYS A 49 10.55 4.45 9.28
C LYS A 49 9.50 4.84 8.24
N LYS A 50 9.66 4.39 6.99
CA LYS A 50 8.69 4.68 5.92
C LYS A 50 7.34 4.00 6.16
N ILE A 51 7.34 2.74 6.62
CA ILE A 51 6.11 2.01 6.97
C ILE A 51 5.43 2.66 8.17
N ASP A 52 6.17 2.89 9.27
CA ASP A 52 5.60 3.50 10.49
C ASP A 52 4.94 4.84 10.15
N ARG A 53 5.65 5.69 9.39
CA ARG A 53 5.14 6.98 8.93
C ARG A 53 3.94 6.86 7.99
N SER A 54 3.93 5.91 7.06
CA SER A 54 2.81 5.78 6.12
C SER A 54 1.55 5.23 6.80
N ILE A 55 1.69 4.42 7.85
CA ILE A 55 0.58 4.02 8.71
C ILE A 55 0.03 5.23 9.48
N GLU A 56 0.89 6.03 10.09
CA GLU A 56 0.48 7.23 10.85
C GLU A 56 -0.19 8.30 9.97
N GLU A 57 0.26 8.48 8.74
CA GLU A 57 -0.27 9.50 7.82
C GLU A 57 -1.53 9.04 7.04
N SER A 58 -1.81 7.74 6.95
CA SER A 58 -2.92 7.22 6.13
C SER A 58 -4.26 7.27 6.86
N ASN A 59 -5.31 7.66 6.13
CA ASN A 59 -6.68 7.67 6.64
C ASN A 59 -7.39 6.31 6.49
N PHE A 60 -6.93 5.50 5.53
CA PHE A 60 -7.48 4.18 5.24
C PHE A 60 -6.41 3.11 5.26
N PHE A 61 -6.73 1.97 5.87
CA PHE A 61 -5.88 0.79 5.92
C PHE A 61 -6.56 -0.38 5.23
N TYR A 62 -5.97 -0.84 4.12
CA TYR A 62 -6.42 -2.03 3.40
C TYR A 62 -5.52 -3.20 3.75
N CYS A 63 -6.08 -4.25 4.35
CA CYS A 63 -5.36 -5.48 4.65
C CYS A 63 -5.82 -6.59 3.71
N TYR A 64 -4.96 -7.00 2.78
CA TYR A 64 -5.20 -8.18 1.96
C TYR A 64 -4.80 -9.43 2.74
N ILE A 65 -5.80 -10.23 3.09
CA ILE A 65 -5.62 -11.53 3.74
C ILE A 65 -6.09 -12.59 2.77
N ASN A 66 -5.23 -13.56 2.50
CA ASN A 66 -5.54 -14.71 1.69
C ASN A 66 -5.05 -15.99 2.36
N TYR A 67 -5.79 -17.08 2.13
CA TYR A 67 -5.38 -18.41 2.56
C TYR A 67 -4.45 -19.00 1.50
N ILE A 68 -3.23 -19.35 1.91
CA ILE A 68 -2.32 -20.18 1.14
C ILE A 68 -2.60 -21.62 1.58
N ASN A 69 -3.19 -22.43 0.70
CA ASN A 69 -3.39 -23.87 0.93
C ASN A 69 -2.09 -24.65 0.71
#